data_AF-A0A2S2QQS7-F1
#
_entry.id   AF-A0A2S2QQS7-F1
#
_cell.length_a   1.000
_cell.length_b   1.000
_cell.length_c   1.000
_cell.angle_alpha   90.00
_cell.angle_beta   90.00
_cell.angle_gamma   90.00
#
_symmetry.space_group_name_H-M   'P 1'
#
loop_
_entity.id
_entity.type
_entity.pdbx_description
1 polymer ?
#
loop_
_entity_poly.entity_id
_entity_poly.type
_entity_poly.pdbx_seq_one_letter_code
_entity_poly.pdbx_strand_id
1 'polypeptide(L)'
;DFNQKKLLGLRLLNEMSLTNIDLNLIIKRECSVVPPWRAPSFHVDTSLADYSKKETFNIIYKNLFNEIMDSFPFNPQIYTNASKINSGVAIAIINGNQSISFKLLDHNSIYRLEYLALLEGVQLAIQLPDPTTQICTDLLSAPNNLKYNLHSSTLAIKISNIIEKANKSI
;
A
#
# COMPACT_ATOMS: atom_id res chain seq x y z
N ASP A 1 -30.97 0.53 -32.03
CA ASP A 1 -29.52 0.62 -31.75
C ASP A 1 -28.83 -0.73 -31.68
N PHE A 2 -27.85 -0.97 -32.55
CA PHE A 2 -27.06 -2.22 -32.59
C PHE A 2 -26.28 -2.48 -31.28
N ASN A 3 -25.99 -1.42 -30.50
CA ASN A 3 -25.29 -1.53 -29.22
C ASN A 3 -26.15 -2.07 -28.07
N GLN A 4 -27.49 -1.97 -28.12
CA GLN A 4 -28.35 -2.45 -27.03
C GLN A 4 -28.42 -3.98 -26.93
N LYS A 5 -28.08 -4.70 -28.00
CA LYS A 5 -28.07 -6.18 -28.06
C LYS A 5 -26.76 -6.82 -27.58
N LYS A 6 -25.73 -6.03 -27.29
CA LYS A 6 -24.43 -6.54 -26.78
C LYS A 6 -24.51 -6.82 -25.28
N LEU A 7 -23.70 -7.78 -24.82
CA LEU A 7 -23.47 -8.04 -23.40
C LEU A 7 -23.02 -6.75 -22.70
N LEU A 8 -23.44 -6.57 -21.44
CA LEU A 8 -23.17 -5.37 -20.66
C LEU A 8 -21.69 -4.97 -20.65
N GLY A 9 -20.79 -5.94 -20.50
CA GLY A 9 -19.33 -5.68 -20.51
C GLY A 9 -18.83 -5.05 -21.82
N LEU A 10 -19.30 -5.55 -22.97
CA LEU A 10 -18.93 -5.00 -24.27
C LEU A 10 -19.53 -3.61 -24.51
N ARG A 11 -20.72 -3.35 -23.98
CA ARG A 11 -21.32 -2.01 -24.01
C ARG A 11 -20.51 -1.03 -23.18
N LEU A 12 -20.13 -1.42 -21.97
CA LEU A 12 -19.36 -0.59 -21.07
C LEU A 12 -17.98 -0.25 -21.65
N LEU A 13 -17.30 -1.22 -22.29
CA LEU A 13 -16.03 -0.96 -22.98
C LEU A 13 -16.16 0.09 -24.09
N ASN A 14 -17.25 0.04 -24.85
CA ASN A 14 -17.52 1.01 -25.90
C ASN A 14 -17.75 2.41 -25.29
N GLU A 15 -18.57 2.53 -24.26
CA GLU A 15 -18.81 3.81 -23.57
C GLU A 15 -17.54 4.36 -22.90
N MET A 16 -16.72 3.49 -22.31
CA MET A 16 -15.41 3.86 -21.73
C MET A 16 -14.47 4.42 -22.79
N SER A 17 -14.44 3.82 -23.99
CA SER A 17 -13.64 4.34 -25.10
C SER A 17 -14.12 5.71 -25.59
N LEU A 18 -15.44 5.92 -25.62
CA LEU A 18 -16.05 7.20 -26.01
C LEU A 18 -15.81 8.30 -24.97
N THR A 19 -15.70 7.92 -23.69
CA THR A 19 -15.46 8.84 -22.57
C THR A 19 -13.98 9.01 -22.22
N ASN A 20 -13.08 8.47 -23.05
CA ASN A 20 -11.63 8.53 -22.87
C ASN A 20 -11.14 8.00 -21.50
N ILE A 21 -11.82 6.98 -20.98
CA ILE A 21 -11.40 6.27 -19.77
C ILE A 21 -10.39 5.21 -20.17
N ASP A 22 -9.12 5.43 -19.79
CA ASP A 22 -8.08 4.43 -20.01
C ASP A 22 -8.22 3.26 -19.00
N LEU A 23 -8.50 2.08 -19.53
CA LEU A 23 -8.63 0.84 -18.77
C LEU A 23 -7.33 0.45 -18.05
N ASN A 24 -6.17 0.90 -18.54
CA ASN A 24 -4.88 0.62 -17.90
C ASN A 24 -4.70 1.39 -16.59
N LEU A 25 -5.44 2.49 -16.40
CA LEU A 25 -5.47 3.25 -15.15
C LEU A 25 -6.42 2.64 -14.10
N ILE A 26 -7.20 1.63 -14.49
CA ILE A 26 -8.12 0.92 -13.59
C ILE A 26 -7.40 -0.30 -13.00
N ILE A 27 -7.28 -0.30 -11.68
CA ILE A 27 -6.75 -1.46 -10.94
C ILE A 27 -7.69 -2.65 -11.14
N LYS A 28 -7.18 -3.72 -11.74
CA LYS A 28 -7.90 -4.99 -11.90
C LYS A 28 -8.00 -5.70 -10.56
N ARG A 29 -9.17 -6.30 -10.31
CA ARG A 29 -9.37 -7.17 -9.15
C ARG A 29 -8.66 -8.50 -9.38
N GLU A 30 -7.85 -8.91 -8.42
CA GLU A 30 -7.20 -10.22 -8.39
C GLU A 30 -7.85 -11.12 -7.34
N CYS A 31 -7.68 -12.44 -7.50
CA CYS A 31 -7.96 -13.38 -6.42
C CYS A 31 -6.75 -13.46 -5.50
N SER A 32 -7.01 -13.62 -4.19
CA SER A 32 -5.94 -13.89 -3.23
C SER A 32 -5.26 -15.22 -3.56
N VAL A 33 -3.93 -15.22 -3.61
CA VAL A 33 -3.12 -16.45 -3.74
C VAL A 33 -3.00 -17.20 -2.42
N VAL A 34 -3.26 -16.50 -1.30
CA VAL A 34 -3.26 -17.07 0.05
C VAL A 34 -4.69 -17.31 0.48
N PRO A 35 -5.02 -18.50 0.97
CA PRO A 35 -6.34 -18.74 1.53
C PRO A 35 -6.56 -17.91 2.81
N PRO A 36 -7.80 -17.52 3.13
CA PRO A 36 -8.07 -16.61 4.25
C PRO A 36 -7.67 -17.17 5.63
N TRP A 37 -7.59 -18.50 5.77
CA TRP A 37 -7.20 -19.18 7.01
C TRP A 37 -5.68 -19.33 7.22
N ARG A 38 -4.86 -18.97 6.23
CA ARG A 38 -3.40 -19.02 6.36
C ARG A 38 -2.88 -17.66 6.81
N ALA A 39 -1.95 -17.68 7.78
CA ALA A 39 -1.26 -16.49 8.21
C ALA A 39 -0.42 -15.90 7.05
N PRO A 40 -0.37 -14.56 6.89
CA PRO A 40 0.44 -13.92 5.87
C PRO A 40 1.93 -14.22 6.07
N SER A 41 2.70 -14.24 4.98
CA SER A 41 4.16 -14.42 4.99
C SER A 41 4.96 -13.23 5.53
N PHE A 42 4.30 -12.08 5.71
CA PHE A 42 4.89 -10.84 6.19
C PHE A 42 4.44 -10.52 7.62
N HIS A 43 5.23 -9.70 8.32
CA HIS A 43 4.91 -9.27 9.68
C HIS A 43 4.39 -7.83 9.71
N VAL A 44 3.31 -7.59 10.45
CA VAL A 44 2.78 -6.24 10.66
C VAL A 44 2.85 -5.89 12.14
N ASP A 45 3.86 -5.10 12.48
CA ASP A 45 3.97 -4.49 13.80
C ASP A 45 3.08 -3.23 13.87
N THR A 46 2.24 -3.18 14.90
CA THR A 46 1.33 -2.05 15.18
C THR A 46 1.49 -1.56 16.62
N SER A 47 2.54 -1.97 17.33
CA SER A 47 2.78 -1.66 18.75
C SER A 47 2.78 -0.16 19.05
N LEU A 48 3.32 0.66 18.13
CA LEU A 48 3.30 2.12 18.25
C LEU A 48 1.89 2.72 18.24
N ALA A 49 0.91 2.02 17.65
CA ALA A 49 -0.48 2.49 17.59
C ALA A 49 -1.24 2.30 18.91
N ASP A 50 -0.72 1.50 19.85
CA ASP A 50 -1.32 1.28 21.16
C ASP A 50 -1.14 2.50 22.08
N TYR A 51 -0.22 3.40 21.74
CA TYR A 51 0.03 4.64 22.47
C TYR A 51 -0.97 5.73 22.07
N SER A 52 -1.48 6.46 23.07
CA SER A 52 -2.41 7.56 22.85
C SER A 52 -1.70 8.75 22.21
N LYS A 53 -2.17 9.20 21.03
CA LYS A 53 -1.63 10.37 20.34
C LYS A 53 -1.81 11.68 21.12
N LYS A 54 -2.79 11.74 22.04
CA LYS A 54 -3.08 12.93 22.85
C LYS A 54 -2.20 13.02 24.10
N GLU A 55 -1.82 11.88 24.66
CA GLU A 55 -1.17 11.79 25.98
C GLU A 55 0.33 11.50 25.85
N THR A 56 0.75 10.87 24.76
CA THR A 56 2.14 10.45 24.56
C THR A 56 2.93 11.55 23.87
N PHE A 57 4.03 12.00 24.50
CA PHE A 57 4.90 13.00 23.91
C PHE A 57 5.66 12.47 22.68
N ASN A 58 5.92 13.34 21.70
CA ASN A 58 6.66 12.98 20.48
C ASN A 58 8.04 12.35 20.75
N ILE A 59 8.71 12.73 21.85
CA ILE A 59 9.99 12.14 22.23
C ILE A 59 9.86 10.65 22.56
N ILE A 60 8.74 10.24 23.16
CA ILE A 60 8.48 8.85 23.51
C ILE A 60 8.27 8.04 22.21
N TYR A 61 7.46 8.56 21.27
CA TYR A 61 7.30 7.91 19.96
C TYR A 61 8.62 7.73 19.22
N LYS A 62 9.49 8.74 19.23
CA LYS A 62 10.82 8.64 18.59
C LYS A 62 11.68 7.57 19.25
N ASN A 63 11.69 7.51 20.58
CA ASN A 63 12.48 6.52 21.31
C ASN A 63 11.96 5.10 21.03
N LEU A 64 10.65 4.87 21.10
CA LEU A 64 10.05 3.58 20.81
C LEU A 64 10.28 3.16 19.35
N PHE A 65 10.14 4.09 18.41
CA PHE A 65 10.43 3.83 17.00
C PHE A 65 11.90 3.42 16.79
N ASN A 66 12.83 4.16 17.40
CA ASN A 66 14.25 3.84 17.30
C ASN A 66 14.56 2.47 17.93
N GLU A 67 13.95 2.12 19.05
CA GLU A 67 14.13 0.79 19.69
C GLU A 67 13.68 -0.36 18.76
N ILE A 68 12.57 -0.18 18.04
CA ILE A 68 12.11 -1.14 17.03
C ILE A 68 13.10 -1.20 15.86
N MET A 69 13.59 -0.06 15.37
CA MET A 69 14.55 -0.01 14.25
C MET A 69 15.91 -0.62 14.63
N ASP A 70 16.37 -0.38 15.86
CA ASP A 70 17.64 -0.89 16.41
C ASP A 70 17.62 -2.42 16.57
N SER A 71 16.43 -3.04 16.64
CA SER A 71 16.27 -4.49 16.62
C SER A 71 16.61 -5.12 15.25
N PHE A 72 16.66 -4.31 14.18
CA PHE A 72 16.91 -4.76 12.81
C PHE A 72 17.92 -3.85 12.07
N PRO A 73 19.14 -3.65 12.61
CA PRO A 73 20.05 -2.59 12.17
C PRO A 73 20.63 -2.80 10.76
N PHE A 74 20.55 -4.01 10.24
CA PHE A 74 21.08 -4.37 8.91
C PHE A 74 20.01 -4.47 7.83
N ASN A 75 18.73 -4.36 8.19
CA ASN A 75 17.66 -4.44 7.21
C ASN A 75 17.46 -3.07 6.54
N PRO A 76 17.32 -3.02 5.21
CA PRO A 76 16.92 -1.79 4.53
C PRO A 76 15.59 -1.28 5.06
N GLN A 77 15.49 0.04 5.19
CA GLN A 77 14.30 0.73 5.68
C GLN A 77 13.68 1.55 4.55
N ILE A 78 12.42 1.29 4.25
CA ILE A 78 11.62 2.03 3.30
C ILE A 78 10.56 2.79 4.06
N TYR A 79 10.51 4.10 3.86
CA TYR A 79 9.53 4.99 4.48
C TYR A 79 8.52 5.40 3.43
N THR A 80 7.24 5.15 3.69
CA THR A 80 6.14 5.53 2.82
C THR A 80 5.28 6.59 3.47
N ASN A 81 4.86 7.58 2.70
CA ASN A 81 3.92 8.60 3.16
C ASN A 81 2.94 8.97 2.03
N ALA A 82 1.72 9.31 2.40
CA ALA A 82 0.68 9.80 1.52
C ALA A 82 0.15 11.15 2.04
N SER A 83 0.08 12.14 1.15
CA SER A 83 -0.47 13.46 1.49
C SER A 83 -1.59 13.87 0.55
N LYS A 84 -2.59 14.52 1.13
CA LYS A 84 -3.71 15.13 0.41
C LYS A 84 -3.89 16.56 0.91
N ILE A 85 -3.78 17.51 -0.01
CA ILE A 85 -4.06 18.92 0.22
C ILE A 85 -5.12 19.40 -0.79
N ASN A 86 -5.64 20.61 -0.61
CA ASN A 86 -6.69 21.14 -1.48
C ASN A 86 -6.26 21.26 -2.96
N SER A 87 -4.97 21.44 -3.22
CA SER A 87 -4.40 21.63 -4.57
C SER A 87 -3.86 20.35 -5.20
N GLY A 88 -3.95 19.21 -4.50
CA GLY A 88 -3.60 17.94 -5.08
C GLY A 88 -3.20 16.88 -4.09
N VAL A 89 -2.83 15.75 -4.66
CA VAL A 89 -2.63 14.51 -3.95
C VAL A 89 -1.30 13.88 -4.36
N ALA A 90 -0.51 13.41 -3.40
CA ALA A 90 0.80 12.84 -3.67
C ALA A 90 1.17 11.70 -2.72
N ILE A 91 2.03 10.80 -3.19
CA ILE A 91 2.68 9.78 -2.38
C ILE A 91 4.20 9.93 -2.48
N ALA A 92 4.91 9.51 -1.44
CA ALA A 92 6.37 9.52 -1.36
C ALA A 92 6.87 8.20 -0.77
N ILE A 93 7.98 7.71 -1.31
CA ILE A 93 8.70 6.51 -0.89
C ILE A 93 10.17 6.89 -0.77
N ILE A 94 10.76 6.67 0.40
CA ILE A 94 12.16 7.00 0.70
C ILE A 94 12.89 5.73 1.13
N ASN A 95 14.06 5.48 0.57
CA ASN A 95 14.97 4.42 0.99
C ASN A 95 16.40 4.97 1.01
N GLY A 96 16.92 5.25 2.21
CA GLY A 96 18.20 5.94 2.38
C GLY A 96 18.25 7.27 1.62
N ASN A 97 19.12 7.35 0.63
CA ASN A 97 19.29 8.55 -0.22
C ASN A 97 18.36 8.59 -1.43
N GLN A 98 17.61 7.51 -1.70
CA GLN A 98 16.67 7.46 -2.82
C GLN A 98 15.30 7.96 -2.37
N SER A 99 14.70 8.83 -3.17
CA SER A 99 13.35 9.36 -2.93
C SER A 99 12.56 9.31 -4.24
N ILE A 100 11.39 8.68 -4.17
CA ILE A 100 10.44 8.57 -5.27
C ILE A 100 9.16 9.26 -4.82
N SER A 101 8.63 10.14 -5.65
CA SER A 101 7.35 10.80 -5.38
C SER A 101 6.48 10.83 -6.62
N PHE A 102 5.19 10.62 -6.42
CA PHE A 102 4.20 10.60 -7.48
C PHE A 102 3.09 11.58 -7.16
N LYS A 103 2.73 12.42 -8.14
CA LYS A 103 1.48 13.19 -8.10
C LYS A 103 0.36 12.31 -8.64
N LEU A 104 -0.73 12.21 -7.90
CA LEU A 104 -1.91 11.43 -8.24
C LEU A 104 -3.09 12.35 -8.54
N LEU A 105 -4.13 11.79 -9.16
CA LEU A 105 -5.37 12.51 -9.43
C LEU A 105 -6.06 12.94 -8.12
N ASP A 106 -6.65 14.13 -8.12
CA ASP A 106 -7.18 14.82 -6.93
C ASP A 106 -8.38 14.09 -6.28
N HIS A 107 -9.06 13.24 -7.04
CA HIS A 107 -10.25 12.50 -6.62
C HIS A 107 -9.96 11.28 -5.73
N ASN A 108 -8.71 11.03 -5.35
CA ASN A 108 -8.37 9.91 -4.47
C ASN A 108 -8.63 10.24 -2.99
N SER A 109 -9.13 9.26 -2.22
CA SER A 109 -9.24 9.36 -0.77
C SER A 109 -7.86 9.16 -0.12
N ILE A 110 -7.64 9.74 1.07
CA ILE A 110 -6.39 9.54 1.82
C ILE A 110 -6.10 8.05 2.04
N TYR A 111 -7.13 7.29 2.39
CA TYR A 111 -7.09 5.83 2.51
C TYR A 111 -6.51 5.15 1.26
N ARG A 112 -6.96 5.54 0.06
CA ARG A 112 -6.48 4.91 -1.18
C ARG A 112 -5.00 5.22 -1.44
N LEU A 113 -4.55 6.41 -1.09
CA LEU A 113 -3.17 6.82 -1.26
C LEU A 113 -2.22 6.05 -0.38
N GLU A 114 -2.64 5.73 0.84
CA GLU A 114 -1.87 4.89 1.76
C GLU A 114 -1.55 3.54 1.14
N TYR A 115 -2.55 2.89 0.55
CA TYR A 115 -2.34 1.63 -0.15
C TYR A 115 -1.44 1.78 -1.37
N LEU A 116 -1.52 2.90 -2.10
CA LEU A 116 -0.65 3.15 -3.24
C LEU A 116 0.79 3.37 -2.79
N ALA A 117 1.02 4.19 -1.75
CA ALA A 117 2.34 4.39 -1.18
C ALA A 117 2.94 3.07 -0.66
N LEU A 118 2.14 2.26 0.01
CA LEU A 118 2.56 0.94 0.49
C LEU A 118 2.83 -0.03 -0.66
N LEU A 119 2.01 -0.03 -1.72
CA LEU A 119 2.21 -0.86 -2.90
C LEU A 119 3.54 -0.54 -3.58
N GLU A 120 3.84 0.74 -3.80
CA GLU A 120 5.11 1.18 -4.37
C GLU A 120 6.28 0.85 -3.43
N GLY A 121 6.12 1.02 -2.12
CA GLY A 121 7.12 0.62 -1.13
C GLY A 121 7.43 -0.88 -1.16
N VAL A 122 6.41 -1.73 -1.28
CA VAL A 122 6.57 -3.18 -1.41
C VAL A 122 7.24 -3.55 -2.73
N GLN A 123 6.89 -2.89 -3.83
CA GLN A 123 7.55 -3.10 -5.12
C GLN A 123 9.05 -2.75 -5.04
N LEU A 124 9.38 -1.64 -4.37
CA LEU A 124 10.77 -1.26 -4.13
C LEU A 124 11.49 -2.29 -3.25
N ALA A 125 10.87 -2.76 -2.15
CA ALA A 125 11.44 -3.79 -1.27
C ALA A 125 11.79 -5.08 -2.03
N ILE A 126 10.93 -5.48 -2.97
CA ILE A 126 11.15 -6.69 -3.77
C ILE A 126 12.33 -6.52 -4.72
N GLN A 127 12.59 -5.32 -5.20
CA GLN A 127 13.72 -5.02 -6.08
C GLN A 127 15.06 -4.92 -5.35
N LEU A 128 15.07 -4.69 -4.04
CA LEU A 128 16.31 -4.67 -3.25
C LEU A 128 17.01 -6.04 -3.28
N PRO A 129 18.33 -6.13 -3.07
CA PRO A 129 19.00 -7.42 -2.98
C PRO A 129 18.70 -8.16 -1.67
N ASP A 130 18.28 -7.44 -0.63
CA ASP A 130 18.14 -7.96 0.72
C ASP A 130 16.96 -8.93 0.89
N PRO A 131 17.12 -10.01 1.69
CA PRO A 131 16.08 -11.01 1.92
C PRO A 131 14.98 -10.49 2.87
N THR A 132 15.35 -9.55 3.74
CA THR A 132 14.52 -8.91 4.76
C THR A 132 14.49 -7.41 4.51
N THR A 133 13.32 -6.78 4.49
CA THR A 133 13.20 -5.33 4.30
C THR A 133 12.09 -4.79 5.17
N GLN A 134 12.32 -3.65 5.83
CA GLN A 134 11.31 -3.02 6.68
C GLN A 134 10.60 -1.91 5.91
N ILE A 135 9.27 -1.87 6.01
CA ILE A 135 8.47 -0.78 5.46
C ILE A 135 7.76 -0.05 6.61
N CYS A 136 8.07 1.23 6.76
CA CYS A 136 7.49 2.11 7.76
C CYS A 136 6.44 3.02 7.12
N THR A 137 5.24 3.04 7.69
CA THR A 137 4.13 3.90 7.28
C THR A 137 3.55 4.63 8.49
N ASP A 138 3.12 5.88 8.29
CA ASP A 138 2.53 6.72 9.32
C ASP A 138 1.01 6.51 9.48
N LEU A 139 0.41 5.67 8.63
CA LEU A 139 -1.03 5.48 8.55
C LEU A 139 -1.42 4.02 8.79
N LEU A 140 -2.34 3.83 9.74
CA LEU A 140 -2.68 2.52 10.33
C LEU A 140 -3.69 1.71 9.50
N SER A 141 -4.42 2.36 8.59
CA SER A 141 -5.58 1.77 7.95
C SER A 141 -5.21 0.63 6.97
N ALA A 142 -4.10 0.78 6.24
CA ALA A 142 -3.58 -0.23 5.33
C ALA A 142 -2.90 -1.41 6.06
N PRO A 143 -1.97 -1.17 7.01
CA PRO A 143 -1.37 -2.23 7.84
C PRO A 143 -2.40 -3.09 8.57
N ASN A 144 -3.43 -2.50 9.19
CA ASN A 144 -4.44 -3.27 9.91
C ASN A 144 -5.24 -4.22 9.01
N ASN A 145 -5.60 -3.77 7.80
CA ASN A 145 -6.31 -4.62 6.84
C ASN A 145 -5.47 -5.84 6.44
N LEU A 146 -4.17 -5.62 6.20
CA LEU A 146 -3.21 -6.66 5.85
C LEU A 146 -2.98 -7.62 7.03
N LYS A 147 -2.79 -7.10 8.25
CA LYS A 147 -2.56 -7.89 9.47
C LYS A 147 -3.67 -8.88 9.74
N TYR A 148 -4.93 -8.46 9.60
CA TYR A 148 -6.10 -9.29 9.88
C TYR A 148 -6.68 -9.99 8.64
N ASN A 149 -5.96 -9.94 7.51
CA ASN A 149 -6.35 -10.63 6.27
C ASN A 149 -7.79 -10.32 5.83
N LEU A 150 -8.28 -9.10 6.08
CA LEU A 150 -9.69 -8.76 5.87
C LEU A 150 -10.04 -8.66 4.37
N HIS A 151 -9.05 -8.54 3.49
CA HIS A 151 -9.16 -8.53 2.02
C HIS A 151 -10.27 -7.64 1.45
N SER A 152 -10.65 -6.59 2.19
CA SER A 152 -11.76 -5.72 1.82
C SER A 152 -11.42 -4.78 0.66
N SER A 153 -10.13 -4.63 0.35
CA SER A 153 -9.59 -3.76 -0.69
C SER A 153 -8.87 -4.57 -1.76
N THR A 154 -9.15 -4.26 -3.03
CA THR A 154 -8.40 -4.81 -4.17
C THR A 154 -6.89 -4.55 -4.06
N LEU A 155 -6.50 -3.39 -3.49
CA LEU A 155 -5.09 -3.06 -3.27
C LEU A 155 -4.46 -3.93 -2.18
N ALA A 156 -5.19 -4.25 -1.11
CA ALA A 156 -4.71 -5.15 -0.06
C ALA A 156 -4.37 -6.54 -0.62
N ILE A 157 -5.29 -7.10 -1.42
CA ILE A 157 -5.08 -8.38 -2.10
C ILE A 157 -3.86 -8.31 -3.03
N LYS A 158 -3.74 -7.24 -3.82
CA LYS A 158 -2.61 -7.07 -4.74
C LYS A 158 -1.28 -7.00 -4.01
N ILE A 159 -1.20 -6.24 -2.91
CA ILE A 159 0.00 -6.15 -2.06
C ILE A 159 0.35 -7.54 -1.51
N SER A 160 -0.60 -8.23 -0.87
CA SER A 160 -0.38 -9.57 -0.31
C SER A 160 0.08 -10.56 -1.38
N ASN A 161 -0.56 -10.58 -2.54
CA ASN A 161 -0.18 -11.43 -3.67
C ASN A 161 1.25 -11.18 -4.16
N ILE A 162 1.68 -9.91 -4.19
CA ILE A 162 3.02 -9.52 -4.61
C ILE A 162 4.07 -10.01 -3.61
N ILE A 163 3.82 -9.83 -2.32
CA ILE A 163 4.73 -10.28 -1.25
C ILE A 163 4.90 -11.81 -1.29
N GLU A 164 3.79 -12.54 -1.38
CA GLU A 164 3.79 -14.01 -1.39
C GLU A 164 4.52 -14.59 -2.60
N LYS A 165 4.48 -13.91 -3.75
CA LYS A 165 5.23 -14.32 -4.95
C LYS A 165 6.72 -14.01 -4.85
N ALA A 166 7.10 -13.00 -4.07
CA ALA A 166 8.48 -12.54 -3.98
C ALA A 166 9.38 -13.44 -3.12
N ASN A 167 8.80 -14.31 -2.27
CA ASN A 167 9.55 -15.15 -1.32
C ASN A 167 10.56 -14.35 -0.47
N LYS A 168 10.21 -13.11 -0.11
CA LYS A 168 10.99 -12.22 0.76
C LYS A 168 10.25 -11.98 2.06
N SER A 169 11.02 -11.76 3.12
CA SER A 169 10.48 -11.35 4.41
C SER A 169 10.32 -9.84 4.41
N ILE A 170 9.09 -9.37 4.63
CA ILE A 170 8.75 -7.95 4.73
C ILE A 170 8.05 -7.71 6.07
#